data_AF-A0AB34CHV9-F1
#
_entry.id   AF-A0AB34CHV9-F1
#
_cell.length_a   1.000
_cell.length_b   1.000
_cell.length_c   1.000
_cell.angle_alpha   90.00
_cell.angle_beta   90.00
_cell.angle_gamma   90.00
#
_symmetry.space_group_name_H-M   'P 1'
#
loop_
_entity.id
_entity.type
_entity.pdbx_description
1 polymer ?
#
loop_
_entity_poly.entity_id
_entity_poly.type
_entity_poly.pdbx_seq_one_letter_code
_entity_poly.pdbx_strand_id
1 'polypeptide(L)'
;MANMLAVLFLLLVAWICIATAGEPLRDEKVSVMYGYPRYKKTWLTIYHYRATDRWVFEWDDLFDAGRPKSWGGISECLMCADKKSGATDEEFKEAWKRLKKRGMA
;
A
#
# COMPACT_ATOMS: atom_id res chain seq x y z
N MET A 1 22.45 -43.21 24.30
CA MET A 1 22.71 -41.82 24.74
C MET A 1 23.00 -40.86 23.58
N ALA A 2 23.66 -41.28 22.50
CA ALA A 2 23.93 -40.42 21.33
C ALA A 2 22.67 -39.83 20.65
N ASN A 3 21.58 -40.60 20.58
CA ASN A 3 20.33 -40.15 19.94
C ASN A 3 19.64 -38.99 20.68
N MET A 4 19.79 -38.92 22.01
CA MET A 4 19.15 -37.87 22.82
C MET A 4 19.86 -36.53 22.66
N LEU A 5 21.20 -36.54 22.52
CA LEU A 5 21.99 -35.36 22.22
C LEU A 5 21.70 -34.81 20.82
N ALA A 6 21.53 -35.68 19.83
CA ALA A 6 21.18 -35.27 18.46
C ALA A 6 19.80 -34.60 18.41
N VAL A 7 18.81 -35.13 19.13
CA VAL A 7 17.47 -34.52 19.22
C VAL A 7 17.53 -33.15 19.90
N LEU A 8 18.26 -33.03 21.02
CA LEU A 8 18.44 -31.75 21.70
C LEU A 8 19.12 -30.71 20.80
N PHE A 9 20.12 -31.12 20.03
CA PHE A 9 20.81 -30.25 19.09
C PHE A 9 19.88 -29.76 17.96
N LEU A 10 19.07 -30.66 17.39
CA LEU A 10 18.08 -30.29 16.36
C LEU A 10 17.01 -29.33 16.89
N LEU A 11 16.54 -29.56 18.13
CA LEU A 11 15.60 -28.65 18.77
C LEU A 11 16.21 -27.27 19.02
N LEU A 12 17.48 -27.22 19.42
CA LEU A 12 18.20 -25.97 19.66
C LEU A 12 18.44 -25.20 18.35
N VAL A 13 18.80 -25.89 17.27
CA VAL A 13 18.92 -25.30 15.93
C VAL A 13 17.56 -24.78 15.45
N ALA A 14 16.48 -25.55 15.60
CA ALA A 14 15.14 -25.09 15.23
C ALA A 14 14.71 -23.85 16.02
N TRP A 15 15.01 -23.80 17.32
CA TRP A 15 14.71 -22.66 18.18
C TRP A 15 15.49 -21.41 17.77
N ILE A 16 16.77 -21.57 17.42
CA ILE A 16 17.59 -20.48 16.86
C ILE A 16 17.00 -20.01 15.54
N CYS A 17 16.65 -20.91 14.62
CA CYS A 17 16.04 -20.55 13.34
C CYS A 17 14.74 -19.75 13.52
N ILE A 18 13.87 -20.17 14.46
CA ILE A 18 12.63 -19.46 14.78
C ILE A 18 12.92 -18.09 15.43
N ALA A 19 13.90 -18.01 16.33
CA ALA A 19 14.29 -16.74 16.96
C ALA A 19 14.97 -15.76 16.00
N THR A 20 15.66 -16.26 14.97
CA THR A 20 16.31 -15.46 13.92
C THR A 20 15.41 -15.16 12.73
N ALA A 21 14.29 -15.87 12.59
CA ALA A 21 13.23 -15.49 11.68
C ALA A 21 12.61 -14.20 12.24
N GLY A 22 13.20 -13.06 11.87
CA GLY A 22 12.65 -11.75 12.18
C GLY A 22 11.17 -11.69 11.78
N GLU A 23 10.41 -10.77 12.38
CA GLU A 23 9.03 -10.56 11.96
C GLU A 23 8.99 -10.49 10.42
N PRO A 24 8.03 -11.15 9.75
CA PRO A 24 7.87 -10.98 8.32
C PRO A 24 7.85 -9.47 8.09
N LEU A 25 8.79 -8.96 7.28
CA LEU A 25 8.87 -7.54 6.92
C LEU A 25 7.45 -7.11 6.62
N ARG A 26 6.80 -6.41 7.56
CA ARG A 26 5.43 -5.96 7.38
C ARG A 26 5.53 -5.08 6.18
N ASP A 27 4.98 -5.55 5.05
CA ASP A 27 5.16 -4.89 3.76
C ASP A 27 4.72 -3.44 3.94
N GLU A 28 5.69 -2.53 3.97
CA GLU A 28 5.49 -1.16 4.42
C GLU A 28 4.56 -0.50 3.41
N LYS A 29 3.27 -0.48 3.74
CA LYS A 29 2.19 0.08 2.93
C LYS A 29 2.20 1.59 3.12
N VAL A 30 2.60 2.32 2.10
CA VAL A 30 2.61 3.78 2.12
C VAL A 30 1.45 4.33 1.28
N SER A 31 0.68 5.25 1.86
CA SER A 31 -0.34 6.01 1.14
C SER A 31 0.36 7.04 0.24
N VAL A 32 0.13 7.00 -1.07
CA VAL A 32 0.84 7.87 -2.03
C VAL A 32 -0.06 9.00 -2.51
N MET A 33 -1.29 8.68 -2.91
CA MET A 33 -2.25 9.67 -3.36
C MET A 33 -3.65 9.29 -2.90
N TYR A 34 -4.50 10.29 -2.69
CA TYR A 34 -5.91 10.07 -2.37
C TYR A 34 -6.81 11.12 -3.02
N GLY A 35 -8.10 10.84 -3.14
CA GLY A 35 -9.09 11.82 -3.56
C GLY A 35 -10.08 11.26 -4.57
N TYR A 36 -10.63 12.15 -5.40
CA TYR A 36 -11.59 11.77 -6.44
C TYR A 36 -10.96 11.80 -7.83
N PRO A 37 -10.79 10.65 -8.49
CA PRO A 37 -10.32 10.61 -9.86
C PRO A 37 -11.35 11.21 -10.83
N ARG A 38 -10.87 11.57 -12.03
CA ARG A 38 -11.74 12.04 -13.10
C ARG A 38 -12.80 11.00 -13.46
N TYR A 39 -14.03 11.44 -13.67
CA TYR A 39 -15.19 10.61 -14.02
C TYR A 39 -15.58 9.56 -12.97
N LYS A 40 -15.06 9.68 -11.75
CA LYS A 40 -15.37 8.79 -10.63
C LYS A 40 -16.07 9.56 -9.52
N LYS A 41 -17.05 8.90 -8.90
CA LYS A 41 -17.77 9.40 -7.73
C LYS A 41 -17.23 8.83 -6.43
N THR A 42 -16.40 7.81 -6.51
CA THR A 42 -15.86 7.05 -5.36
C THR A 42 -14.47 7.58 -5.03
N TRP A 43 -14.18 7.68 -3.73
CA TRP A 43 -12.86 8.05 -3.25
C TRP A 43 -11.86 6.94 -3.57
N LEU A 44 -10.67 7.31 -4.00
CA LEU A 44 -9.58 6.41 -4.32
C LEU A 44 -8.39 6.76 -3.42
N THR A 45 -7.80 5.75 -2.81
CA THR A 45 -6.45 5.84 -2.22
C THR A 45 -5.50 4.91 -2.98
N ILE A 46 -4.36 5.46 -3.42
CA ILE A 46 -3.29 4.73 -4.09
C ILE A 46 -2.22 4.43 -3.05
N TYR A 47 -1.88 3.15 -2.91
CA TYR A 47 -0.82 2.68 -2.02
C TYR A 47 0.35 2.09 -2.81
N HIS A 48 1.54 2.24 -2.26
CA HIS A 48 2.74 1.56 -2.70
C HIS A 48 3.28 0.69 -1.58
N TYR A 49 3.45 -0.60 -1.88
CA TYR A 49 4.05 -1.60 -1.02
C TYR A 49 5.51 -1.75 -1.42
N ARG A 50 6.41 -1.10 -0.68
CA ARG A 50 7.81 -0.93 -1.08
C ARG A 50 8.58 -2.25 -1.11
N ALA A 51 8.28 -3.18 -0.21
CA ALA A 51 9.01 -4.45 -0.16
C ALA A 51 8.70 -5.34 -1.37
N THR A 52 7.51 -5.18 -1.97
CA THR A 52 7.05 -5.98 -3.11
C THR A 52 6.94 -5.20 -4.43
N ASP A 53 7.29 -3.90 -4.44
CA ASP A 53 7.05 -2.95 -5.53
C ASP A 53 5.59 -3.00 -6.07
N ARG A 54 4.64 -3.30 -5.18
CA ARG A 54 3.25 -3.53 -5.55
C ARG A 54 2.44 -2.26 -5.36
N TRP A 55 1.64 -1.95 -6.36
CA TRP A 55 0.76 -0.77 -6.35
C TRP A 55 -0.70 -1.19 -6.21
N VAL A 56 -1.40 -0.61 -5.24
CA VAL A 56 -2.81 -0.91 -4.96
C VAL A 56 -3.66 0.34 -5.14
N PHE A 57 -4.82 0.14 -5.75
CA PHE A 57 -5.84 1.17 -5.98
C PHE A 57 -7.05 0.77 -5.15
N GLU A 58 -7.14 1.33 -3.95
CA GLU A 58 -8.17 1.02 -2.96
C GLU A 58 -9.31 2.02 -3.10
N TRP A 59 -10.48 1.53 -3.49
CA TRP A 59 -11.68 2.33 -3.61
C TRP A 59 -12.42 2.30 -2.29
N ASP A 60 -12.67 3.48 -1.71
CA ASP A 60 -13.45 3.61 -0.49
C ASP A 60 -14.90 3.85 -0.87
N ASP A 61 -15.71 2.80 -0.72
CA ASP A 61 -17.15 2.79 -0.95
C ASP A 61 -17.97 2.91 0.33
N LEU A 62 -17.33 3.13 1.49
CA LEU A 62 -18.02 3.31 2.78
C LEU A 62 -18.95 4.53 2.80
N PHE A 63 -18.80 5.45 1.83
CA PHE A 63 -19.61 6.64 1.67
C PHE A 63 -20.36 6.63 0.33
N ASP A 64 -21.56 6.03 0.31
CA ASP A 64 -22.46 6.02 -0.85
C ASP A 64 -22.97 7.42 -1.25
N ALA A 65 -22.69 8.44 -0.42
CA ALA A 65 -22.94 9.85 -0.75
C ALA A 65 -22.13 10.33 -1.97
N GLY A 66 -21.05 9.63 -2.33
CA GLY A 66 -20.19 9.92 -3.47
C GLY A 66 -19.49 11.28 -3.39
N ARG A 67 -18.96 11.73 -4.53
CA ARG A 67 -18.18 12.97 -4.66
C ARG A 67 -18.98 14.21 -4.23
N PRO A 68 -18.49 15.01 -3.26
CA PRO A 68 -19.12 16.26 -2.89
C PRO A 68 -19.18 17.25 -4.07
N LYS A 69 -20.37 17.76 -4.39
CA LYS A 69 -20.57 18.74 -5.47
C LYS A 69 -19.77 20.04 -5.25
N SER A 70 -19.51 20.39 -3.99
CA SER A 70 -18.76 21.59 -3.61
C SER A 70 -17.26 21.50 -3.91
N TRP A 71 -16.73 20.31 -4.19
CA TRP A 71 -15.30 20.11 -4.42
C TRP A 71 -14.89 20.20 -5.90
N GLY A 72 -15.87 20.17 -6.83
CA GLY A 72 -15.64 20.27 -8.26
C GLY A 72 -16.49 19.28 -9.07
N GLY A 73 -16.55 19.52 -10.38
CA GLY A 73 -17.33 18.70 -11.31
C GLY A 73 -16.72 17.32 -11.54
N ILE A 74 -17.52 16.35 -11.98
CA ILE A 74 -17.07 14.97 -12.19
C ILE A 74 -15.94 14.86 -13.24
N SER A 75 -15.83 15.84 -14.14
CA SER A 75 -14.78 15.95 -15.15
C SER A 75 -13.43 16.42 -14.60
N GLU A 76 -13.33 16.81 -13.34
CA GLU A 76 -12.08 17.24 -12.71
C GLU A 76 -11.42 16.08 -11.95
N CYS A 77 -10.10 16.03 -11.92
CA CYS A 77 -9.34 15.13 -11.06
C CYS A 77 -8.94 15.87 -9.79
N LEU A 78 -9.43 15.40 -8.64
CA LEU A 78 -9.16 15.93 -7.31
C LEU A 78 -8.28 14.97 -6.51
N MET A 79 -7.41 14.24 -7.20
CA MET A 79 -6.40 13.44 -6.55
C MET A 79 -5.29 14.34 -6.02
N CYS A 80 -4.89 14.12 -4.77
CA CYS A 80 -3.88 14.86 -4.05
C CYS A 80 -2.74 13.93 -3.63
N ALA A 81 -1.51 14.45 -3.60
CA ALA A 81 -0.36 13.74 -3.04
C ALA A 81 -0.47 13.69 -1.51
N ASP A 82 -0.26 12.52 -0.92
CA ASP A 82 -0.26 12.34 0.53
C ASP A 82 1.11 12.72 1.11
N LYS A 83 1.36 14.02 1.28
CA LYS A 83 2.66 14.51 1.77
C LYS A 83 2.97 14.14 3.22
N LYS A 84 2.00 13.60 3.97
CA LYS A 84 2.17 13.24 5.39
C LYS A 84 2.52 11.77 5.58
N SER A 85 2.43 10.95 4.54
CA SER A 85 2.65 9.49 4.62
C SER A 85 4.11 9.05 4.55
N GLY A 86 5.02 9.97 4.19
CA GLY A 86 6.42 9.63 3.90
C GLY A 86 6.64 9.08 2.48
N ALA A 87 5.68 9.22 1.57
CA ALA A 87 5.87 8.95 0.16
C ALA A 87 6.85 9.93 -0.49
N THR A 88 7.66 9.44 -1.44
CA THR A 88 8.66 10.25 -2.16
C THR A 88 8.08 10.95 -3.40
N ASP A 89 8.83 11.91 -3.93
CA ASP A 89 8.46 12.59 -5.17
C ASP A 89 8.38 11.65 -6.38
N GLU A 90 9.23 10.62 -6.42
CA GLU A 90 9.19 9.57 -7.43
C GLU A 90 7.91 8.75 -7.32
N GLU A 91 7.51 8.39 -6.10
CA GLU A 91 6.26 7.66 -5.85
C GLU A 91 5.05 8.50 -6.29
N PHE A 92 5.03 9.81 -6.00
CA PHE A 92 3.97 10.70 -6.49
C PHE A 92 3.93 10.77 -8.03
N LYS A 93 5.08 10.91 -8.69
CA LYS A 93 5.15 10.95 -10.17
C LYS A 93 4.66 9.65 -10.79
N GLU A 94 5.07 8.51 -10.25
CA GLU A 94 4.66 7.19 -10.73
C GLU A 94 3.16 6.94 -10.48
N ALA A 95 2.63 7.35 -9.32
CA ALA A 95 1.19 7.28 -9.04
C ALA A 95 0.38 8.09 -10.06
N TRP A 96 0.79 9.32 -10.36
CA TRP A 96 0.17 10.15 -11.42
C TRP A 96 0.22 9.50 -12.79
N LYS A 97 1.36 8.90 -13.16
CA LYS A 97 1.51 8.19 -14.43
C LYS A 97 0.56 6.99 -14.51
N ARG A 98 0.44 6.22 -13.44
CA ARG A 98 -0.47 5.07 -13.36
C ARG A 98 -1.94 5.48 -13.40
N LEU A 99 -2.28 6.63 -12.82
CA LEU A 99 -3.62 7.21 -12.88
C LEU A 99 -3.96 7.69 -14.31
N LYS A 100 -3.04 8.41 -14.96
CA LYS A 100 -3.16 8.86 -16.36
C LYS A 100 -3.35 7.68 -17.31
N LYS A 101 -2.57 6.61 -17.16
CA LYS A 101 -2.68 5.38 -17.97
C LYS A 101 -4.07 4.74 -17.88
N ARG A 102 -4.80 4.98 -16.79
CA ARG A 102 -6.16 4.47 -16.56
C ARG A 102 -7.26 5.45 -17.00
N GLY A 103 -6.91 6.60 -17.57
CA GLY A 103 -7.87 7.63 -17.97
C GLY A 103 -8.55 8.33 -16.79
N MET A 104 -7.89 8.37 -15.63
CA MET A 104 -8.47 8.84 -14.36
C MET A 104 -7.82 10.12 -13.81
N ALA A 105 -6.86 10.70 -14.55
CA ALA A 105 -6.19 11.95 -14.20
C ALA A 105 -6.84 13.16 -14.91
#